data_AF-A0A8S9WCD4-F1
#
_entry.id   AF-A0A8S9WCD4-F1
#
_cell.length_a   1.000
_cell.length_b   1.000
_cell.length_c   1.000
_cell.angle_alpha   90.00
_cell.angle_beta   90.00
_cell.angle_gamma   90.00
#
_symmetry.space_group_name_H-M   'P 1'
#
loop_
_entity.id
_entity.type
_entity.pdbx_description
1 polymer ?
#
loop_
_entity_poly.entity_id
_entity_poly.type
_entity_poly.pdbx_seq_one_letter_code
_entity_poly.pdbx_strand_id
1 'polypeptide(L)'
;MNALGVKHIPSKRNNPQTNGKIERWFQEYRRHRWKFDAAYAFAEWYNNRVQGALDMEYFETPNEAFIRKMRCENTLGMFFEWCERAVRLGMRNVL
;
A
#
# COMPACT_ATOMS: atom_id res chain seq x y z
N MET A 1 -4.79 -7.99 -19.89
CA MET A 1 -4.76 -6.84 -18.96
C MET A 1 -6.14 -6.19 -19.01
N ASN A 2 -6.63 -5.61 -17.91
CA ASN A 2 -7.90 -4.87 -17.92
C ASN A 2 -7.72 -3.45 -18.50
N ALA A 3 -8.79 -2.65 -18.53
CA ALA A 3 -8.75 -1.26 -19.01
C ALA A 3 -7.77 -0.35 -18.25
N LEU A 4 -7.33 -0.75 -17.06
CA LEU A 4 -6.34 -0.05 -16.23
C LEU A 4 -4.91 -0.58 -16.39
N GLY A 5 -4.66 -1.48 -17.35
CA GLY A 5 -3.35 -2.11 -17.54
C GLY A 5 -3.00 -3.18 -16.49
N VAL A 6 -3.93 -3.56 -15.61
CA VAL A 6 -3.69 -4.55 -14.56
C VAL A 6 -3.83 -5.97 -15.13
N LYS A 7 -2.82 -6.80 -14.90
CA LYS A 7 -2.89 -8.25 -15.16
C LYS A 7 -3.41 -8.97 -13.92
N HIS A 8 -4.68 -9.38 -13.94
CA HIS A 8 -5.24 -10.21 -12.88
C HIS A 8 -4.65 -11.63 -12.96
N ILE A 9 -4.15 -12.13 -11.82
CA ILE A 9 -3.59 -13.48 -11.70
C ILE A 9 -4.40 -14.20 -10.61
N PRO A 10 -5.39 -15.04 -10.97
CA PRO A 10 -6.19 -15.76 -9.99
C PRO A 10 -5.38 -16.87 -9.32
N SER A 11 -5.66 -17.13 -8.05
CA SER A 11 -5.12 -18.28 -7.33
C SER A 11 -5.86 -19.57 -7.71
N LYS A 12 -5.19 -20.72 -7.54
CA LYS A 12 -5.87 -22.02 -7.62
C LYS A 12 -6.80 -22.20 -6.42
N ARG A 13 -7.93 -22.88 -6.63
CA ARG A 13 -8.82 -23.32 -5.56
C ARG A 13 -8.02 -24.15 -4.54
N ASN A 14 -8.24 -23.91 -3.25
CA ASN A 14 -7.58 -24.59 -2.13
C ASN A 14 -6.05 -24.43 -2.12
N ASN A 15 -5.53 -23.21 -2.38
CA ASN A 15 -4.12 -22.89 -2.21
C ASN A 15 -3.91 -21.87 -1.06
N PRO A 16 -3.76 -22.33 0.20
CA PRO A 16 -3.61 -21.46 1.37
C PRO A 16 -2.39 -20.53 1.27
N GLN A 17 -1.33 -20.97 0.59
CA GLN A 17 -0.09 -20.21 0.42
C GLN A 17 -0.34 -18.86 -0.27
N THR A 18 -1.29 -18.80 -1.22
CA THR A 18 -1.55 -17.58 -1.98
C THR A 18 -2.27 -16.51 -1.16
N ASN A 19 -3.10 -16.92 -0.20
CA ASN A 19 -3.90 -16.01 0.62
C ASN A 19 -3.31 -15.76 2.02
N GLY A 20 -2.24 -16.45 2.41
CA GLY A 20 -1.69 -16.36 3.76
C GLY A 20 -1.35 -14.93 4.23
N LYS A 21 -0.92 -14.04 3.33
CA LYS A 21 -0.69 -12.62 3.67
C LYS A 21 -1.97 -11.90 4.05
N ILE A 22 -3.04 -12.06 3.26
CA ILE A 22 -4.32 -11.40 3.51
C ILE A 22 -5.03 -12.02 4.72
N GLU A 23 -4.93 -13.33 4.91
CA GLU A 23 -5.45 -14.02 6.09
C GLU A 23 -4.79 -13.53 7.38
N ARG A 24 -3.45 -13.40 7.39
CA ARG A 24 -2.70 -12.85 8.51
C ARG A 24 -3.05 -11.39 8.79
N TRP A 25 -3.26 -10.59 7.74
CA TRP A 25 -3.72 -9.21 7.90
C TRP A 25 -5.10 -9.15 8.56
N PHE A 26 -6.06 -9.96 8.09
CA PHE A 26 -7.40 -10.04 8.69
C PHE A 26 -7.40 -10.59 10.12
N GLN A 27 -6.45 -11.46 10.46
CA GLN A 27 -6.26 -11.91 11.84
C GLN A 27 -5.85 -10.74 12.74
N GLU A 28 -4.88 -9.92 12.30
CA GLU A 28 -4.43 -8.76 13.08
C GLU A 28 -5.50 -7.68 13.18
N TYR A 29 -6.25 -7.45 12.09
CA TYR A 29 -7.43 -6.58 12.08
C TYR A 29 -8.44 -7.01 13.14
N ARG A 30 -8.87 -8.27 13.13
CA ARG A 30 -9.85 -8.79 14.12
C ARG A 30 -9.33 -8.66 15.56
N ARG A 31 -8.03 -8.87 15.78
CA ARG A 31 -7.40 -8.78 17.12
C ARG A 31 -7.42 -7.35 17.70
N HIS A 32 -7.31 -6.33 16.86
CA HIS A 32 -7.11 -4.95 17.31
C HIS A 32 -8.22 -3.98 16.94
N ARG A 33 -9.12 -4.34 16.03
CA ARG A 33 -10.13 -3.44 15.47
C ARG A 33 -10.94 -2.73 16.55
N TRP A 34 -11.25 -3.40 17.65
CA TRP A 34 -12.00 -2.83 18.78
C TRP A 34 -11.31 -1.65 19.47
N LYS A 35 -10.01 -1.45 19.27
CA LYS A 35 -9.22 -0.33 19.83
C LYS A 35 -9.35 0.97 19.04
N PHE A 36 -10.02 0.95 17.89
CA PHE A 36 -10.07 2.07 16.95
C PHE A 36 -11.52 2.43 16.67
N ASP A 37 -11.81 3.71 16.43
CA ASP A 37 -13.17 4.13 16.08
C ASP A 37 -13.50 3.78 14.62
N ALA A 38 -12.51 3.91 13.73
CA ALA A 38 -12.64 3.68 12.30
C ALA A 38 -11.64 2.66 11.76
N ALA A 39 -12.00 1.99 10.65
CA ALA A 39 -11.10 1.10 9.94
C ALA A 39 -9.86 1.82 9.40
N TYR A 40 -10.01 3.10 9.02
CA TYR A 40 -8.90 3.94 8.59
C TYR A 40 -7.88 4.17 9.72
N ALA A 41 -8.34 4.47 10.94
CA ALA A 41 -7.45 4.66 12.10
C ALA A 41 -6.66 3.38 12.43
N PHE A 42 -7.29 2.20 12.30
CA PHE A 42 -6.56 0.93 12.39
C PHE A 42 -5.49 0.82 11.30
N ALA A 43 -5.83 1.13 10.04
CA ALA A 43 -4.91 1.00 8.92
C ALA A 43 -3.70 1.93 9.07
N GLU A 44 -3.94 3.17 9.51
CA GLU A 44 -2.90 4.14 9.81
C GLU A 44 -1.95 3.65 10.90
N TRP A 45 -2.49 3.15 12.02
CA TRP A 45 -1.66 2.55 13.07
C TRP A 45 -0.90 1.31 12.58
N TYR A 46 -1.56 0.41 11.85
CA TYR A 46 -0.96 -0.83 11.37
C TYR A 46 0.19 -0.56 10.39
N ASN A 47 0.04 0.43 9.51
CA ASN A 47 1.04 0.74 8.49
C ASN A 47 2.24 1.55 9.00
N ASN A 48 2.12 2.19 10.17
CA ASN A 48 3.18 3.02 10.78
C ASN A 48 3.79 2.42 12.06
N ARG A 49 3.37 1.23 12.47
CA ARG A 49 4.04 0.49 13.56
C ARG A 49 5.19 -0.35 13.02
N VAL A 50 6.22 -0.51 13.84
CA VAL A 50 7.32 -1.46 13.58
C VAL A 50 6.74 -2.87 13.46
N GLN A 51 7.20 -3.62 12.45
CA GLN A 51 6.76 -4.99 12.24
C GLN A 51 7.94 -5.98 12.25
N GLY A 52 7.89 -6.94 13.18
CA GLY A 52 8.93 -7.97 13.38
C GLY A 52 9.31 -8.85 12.19
N ALA A 53 8.49 -8.85 11.14
CA ALA A 53 8.75 -9.59 9.90
C ALA A 53 9.42 -8.73 8.81
N LEU A 54 9.68 -7.46 9.11
CA LEU A 54 10.38 -6.50 8.26
C LEU A 54 11.79 -6.27 8.81
N ASP A 55 12.48 -5.24 8.32
CA ASP A 55 13.81 -4.91 8.76
C ASP A 55 13.82 -4.38 10.21
N MET A 56 14.20 -5.25 11.14
CA MET A 56 14.20 -4.93 12.57
C MET A 56 15.41 -4.11 13.01
N GLU A 57 16.50 -4.11 12.24
CA GLU A 57 17.64 -3.24 12.53
C GLU A 57 17.26 -1.77 12.33
N TYR A 58 16.44 -1.51 11.31
CA TYR A 58 15.93 -0.18 10.99
C TYR A 58 14.54 0.12 11.58
N PHE A 59 13.99 -0.76 12.42
CA PHE A 59 12.63 -0.64 12.98
C PHE A 59 11.57 -0.36 11.90
N GLU A 60 11.68 -1.05 10.76
CA GLU A 60 10.92 -0.73 9.56
C GLU A 60 9.42 -0.96 9.75
N THR A 61 8.65 0.02 9.26
CA THR A 61 7.19 0.00 9.17
C THR A 61 6.72 -0.52 7.81
N PRO A 62 5.47 -1.02 7.69
CA PRO A 62 4.91 -1.42 6.40
C PRO A 62 4.92 -0.32 5.33
N ASN A 63 4.71 0.94 5.72
CA ASN A 63 4.80 2.07 4.79
C ASN A 63 6.21 2.22 4.23
N GLU A 64 7.23 2.21 5.09
CA GLU A 64 8.63 2.31 4.65
C GLU A 64 9.02 1.13 3.76
N ALA A 65 8.63 -0.09 4.15
CA ALA A 65 8.87 -1.27 3.34
C ALA A 65 8.18 -1.20 1.98
N PHE A 66 6.99 -0.61 1.90
CA PHE A 66 6.29 -0.40 0.64
C PHE A 66 7.09 0.56 -0.25
N ILE A 67 7.49 1.73 0.27
CA ILE A 67 8.29 2.70 -0.48
C ILE A 67 9.62 2.09 -0.95
N ARG A 68 10.34 1.42 -0.05
CA ARG A 68 11.64 0.80 -0.36
C ARG A 68 11.55 -0.31 -1.40
N LYS A 69 10.47 -1.08 -1.40
CA LYS A 69 10.24 -2.19 -2.35
C LYS A 69 9.60 -1.75 -3.67
N MET A 70 9.18 -0.48 -3.78
CA MET A 70 8.72 0.04 -5.05
C MET A 70 9.88 0.08 -6.06
N ARG A 71 9.56 -0.28 -7.30
CA ARG A 71 10.49 -0.17 -8.42
C ARG A 71 10.74 1.32 -8.71
N CYS A 72 11.97 1.71 -9.04
CA CYS A 72 12.34 3.10 -9.31
C CYS A 72 11.49 3.73 -10.42
N GLU A 73 11.11 2.94 -11.43
CA GLU A 73 10.25 3.37 -12.55
C GLU A 73 8.87 3.81 -12.07
N ASN A 74 8.35 3.20 -11.00
CA ASN A 74 7.07 3.61 -10.40
C ASN A 74 7.23 4.97 -9.74
N THR A 75 8.29 5.17 -8.95
CA THR A 75 8.57 6.45 -8.27
C THR A 75 8.76 7.58 -9.27
N LEU A 76 9.52 7.34 -10.35
CA LEU A 76 9.70 8.30 -11.43
C LEU A 76 8.39 8.59 -12.18
N GLY A 77 7.61 7.55 -12.49
CA GLY A 77 6.30 7.71 -13.12
C GLY A 77 5.35 8.57 -12.30
N MET A 78 5.28 8.32 -10.98
CA MET A 78 4.49 9.14 -10.05
C MET A 78 4.97 10.59 -10.01
N PHE A 79 6.29 10.82 -10.02
CA PHE A 79 6.85 12.17 -10.08
C PHE A 79 6.42 12.92 -11.35
N PHE A 80 6.55 12.29 -12.53
CA PHE A 80 6.13 12.92 -13.78
C PHE A 80 4.63 13.22 -13.80
N GLU A 81 3.80 12.30 -13.33
CA GLU A 81 2.35 12.52 -13.24
C GLU A 81 2.01 13.71 -12.32
N TRP A 82 2.71 13.85 -11.20
CA TRP A 82 2.54 15.00 -10.31
C TRP A 82 2.97 16.31 -10.96
N CYS A 83 4.10 16.36 -11.66
CA CYS A 83 4.53 17.53 -12.41
C CYS A 83 3.48 17.95 -13.46
N GLU A 84 2.96 17.00 -14.24
CA GLU A 84 1.94 17.27 -15.24
C GLU A 84 0.63 17.80 -14.61
N ARG A 85 0.19 17.21 -13.51
CA ARG A 85 -0.99 17.67 -12.77
C ARG A 85 -0.80 19.09 -12.24
N ALA A 86 0.37 19.41 -11.70
CA ALA A 86 0.69 20.73 -11.17
C ALA A 86 0.64 21.79 -12.28
N VAL A 87 1.24 21.53 -13.44
CA VAL A 87 1.17 22.42 -14.62
C VAL A 87 -0.29 22.61 -15.07
N ARG A 88 -1.07 21.53 -15.17
CA ARG A 88 -2.48 21.60 -15.58
C ARG A 88 -3.37 22.35 -14.58
N LEU A 89 -3.06 22.32 -13.29
CA LEU A 89 -3.75 23.10 -12.26
C LEU A 89 -3.31 24.57 -12.29
N GLY A 90 -2.02 24.84 -12.51
CA GLY A 90 -1.49 26.19 -12.68
C GLY A 90 -2.12 26.92 -13.87
N MET A 91 -2.28 26.26 -15.02
CA MET A 91 -2.93 26.85 -16.20
C MET A 91 -4.43 27.12 -16.01
N ARG A 92 -5.11 26.43 -15.08
CA ARG A 92 -6.54 26.64 -14.79
C ARG A 92 -6.82 27.83 -13.87
N ASN A 93 -5.81 28.33 -13.16
CA ASN A 93 -5.93 29.50 -12.29
C ASN A 93 -5.53 30.82 -12.99
N VAL A 94 -5.25 30.77 -14.30
CA VAL A 94 -4.79 31.93 -15.10
C VAL A 94 -5.80 32.26 -16.23
N LEU A 95 -6.98 31.63 -16.22
CA LEU A 95 -8.12 31.91 -17.13
C LEU A 95 -9.35 32.33 -16.34
#